data_AF-A0AAW9QBH5-F1
#
_entry.id   AF-A0AAW9QBH5-F1
#
_cell.length_a   1.000
_cell.length_b   1.000
_cell.length_c   1.000
_cell.angle_alpha   90.00
_cell.angle_beta   90.00
_cell.angle_gamma   90.00
#
_symmetry.space_group_name_H-M   'P 1'
#
loop_
_entity.id
_entity.type
_entity.pdbx_description
1 polymer ?
#
loop_
_entity_poly.entity_id
_entity_poly.type
_entity_poly.pdbx_seq_one_letter_code
_entity_poly.pdbx_strand_id
1 'polypeptide(L)'
;MTDPQHQAPDATAPAKKTHWPAWLAVISTTSLTAGAALLGYGVALAAETMFSLPAGSAFDSAFDLLTLATIAVHQIFERMGPSLVEPRLLLRLYAEQWHLMAIMAVAWIAGTLFFRKASSKPSTKSRRVGWRKPPSEATGLGWHGHAVMLLATVSAPLVVILAAIVVVLGLVTVAMLPMIGHAAGKSFFHEWVVAPEKCQPLRTRQQRLAPRRQPAATAMAAPTVRCVRVVKEQHEIARGRVILSTTQALMLFDPATGNARRVTLGDATIEALSDLGSTAAAPPAQ
;
A
#
# COMPACT_ATOMS: atom_id res chain seq x y z
N MET A 1 -28.26 48.04 -52.55
CA MET A 1 -27.16 47.68 -51.62
C MET A 1 -27.81 47.22 -50.33
N THR A 2 -28.08 45.92 -50.23
CA THR A 2 -28.50 45.24 -49.00
C THR A 2 -28.32 43.74 -49.26
N ASP A 3 -27.25 43.19 -48.68
CA ASP A 3 -26.92 41.77 -48.70
C ASP A 3 -27.92 40.94 -47.87
N PRO A 4 -28.25 39.70 -48.27
CA PRO A 4 -28.94 38.76 -47.39
C PRO A 4 -27.94 38.09 -46.45
N GLN A 5 -28.17 38.21 -45.14
CA GLN A 5 -27.42 37.48 -44.12
C GLN A 5 -27.67 35.96 -44.24
N HIS A 6 -26.63 35.22 -44.58
CA HIS A 6 -26.54 33.78 -44.30
C HIS A 6 -26.11 33.60 -42.84
N GLN A 7 -27.03 33.09 -42.02
CA GLN A 7 -26.76 32.68 -40.64
C GLN A 7 -26.52 31.17 -40.63
N ALA A 8 -25.27 30.75 -40.44
CA ALA A 8 -24.90 29.37 -40.23
C ALA A 8 -25.12 28.99 -38.75
N PRO A 9 -25.60 27.77 -38.43
CA PRO A 9 -25.73 27.33 -37.05
C PRO A 9 -24.37 26.92 -36.46
N ASP A 10 -23.93 27.66 -35.44
CA ASP A 10 -22.84 27.25 -34.54
C ASP A 10 -23.28 26.03 -33.72
N ALA A 11 -22.98 24.83 -34.23
CA ALA A 11 -23.04 23.60 -33.45
C ALA A 11 -21.61 23.17 -33.07
N THR A 12 -21.04 23.85 -32.08
CA THR A 12 -19.87 23.31 -31.38
C THR A 12 -20.33 22.18 -30.47
N ALA A 13 -20.25 20.95 -30.97
CA ALA A 13 -20.45 19.77 -30.15
C ALA A 13 -19.44 19.80 -28.97
N PRO A 14 -19.86 19.65 -27.71
CA PRO A 14 -18.93 19.62 -26.59
C PRO A 14 -18.06 18.37 -26.69
N ALA A 15 -16.74 18.56 -26.83
CA ALA A 15 -15.77 17.49 -26.82
C ALA A 15 -15.95 16.61 -25.57
N LYS A 16 -16.26 15.33 -25.79
CA LYS A 16 -16.45 14.31 -24.75
C LYS A 16 -15.14 14.12 -23.99
N LYS A 17 -14.96 14.82 -22.87
CA LYS A 17 -13.78 14.69 -22.00
C LYS A 17 -13.71 13.26 -21.45
N THR A 18 -12.76 12.47 -21.93
CA THR A 18 -12.46 11.12 -21.46
C THR A 18 -11.93 11.18 -20.02
N HIS A 19 -12.71 10.68 -19.06
CA HIS A 19 -12.39 10.58 -17.63
C HIS A 19 -11.38 9.47 -17.28
N TRP A 20 -10.74 8.87 -18.27
CA TRP A 20 -9.79 7.76 -18.13
C TRP A 20 -8.73 7.95 -17.02
N PRO A 21 -8.03 9.10 -16.90
CA PRO A 21 -7.03 9.26 -15.84
C PRO A 21 -7.64 9.34 -14.43
N ALA A 22 -8.88 9.81 -14.29
CA ALA A 22 -9.56 9.87 -12.99
C ALA A 22 -9.88 8.46 -12.47
N TRP A 23 -10.31 7.55 -13.34
CA TRP A 23 -10.58 6.15 -12.94
C TRP A 23 -9.31 5.41 -12.53
N LEU A 24 -8.19 5.62 -13.22
CA LEU A 24 -6.91 5.03 -12.84
C LEU A 24 -6.44 5.51 -11.46
N ALA A 25 -6.64 6.80 -11.15
CA ALA A 25 -6.33 7.35 -9.83
C ALA A 25 -7.23 6.75 -8.71
N VAL A 26 -8.51 6.53 -9.00
CA VAL A 26 -9.44 5.89 -8.04
C VAL A 26 -9.05 4.43 -7.81
N ILE A 27 -8.70 3.69 -8.87
CA ILE A 27 -8.30 2.28 -8.74
C ILE A 27 -6.98 2.15 -7.97
N SER A 28 -6.01 3.03 -8.22
CA SER A 28 -4.71 2.96 -7.52
C SER A 28 -4.85 3.31 -6.03
N THR A 29 -5.63 4.34 -5.70
CA THR A 29 -5.86 4.76 -4.31
C THR A 29 -6.64 3.70 -3.53
N THR A 30 -7.71 3.16 -4.09
CA THR A 30 -8.49 2.08 -3.46
C THR A 30 -7.67 0.81 -3.24
N SER A 31 -6.86 0.42 -4.23
CA SER A 31 -5.97 -0.75 -4.11
C SER A 31 -4.91 -0.55 -3.02
N LEU A 32 -4.33 0.65 -2.93
CA LEU A 32 -3.35 0.99 -1.89
C LEU A 32 -3.99 0.95 -0.50
N THR A 33 -5.18 1.53 -0.34
CA THR A 33 -5.91 1.52 0.93
C THR A 33 -6.30 0.10 1.34
N ALA A 34 -6.80 -0.72 0.40
CA ALA A 34 -7.12 -2.12 0.66
C ALA A 34 -5.87 -2.94 1.04
N GLY A 35 -4.75 -2.73 0.34
CA GLY A 35 -3.48 -3.38 0.66
C GLY A 35 -2.96 -3.00 2.05
N ALA A 36 -3.03 -1.72 2.40
CA ALA A 36 -2.68 -1.24 3.73
C ALA A 36 -3.60 -1.82 4.81
N ALA A 37 -4.92 -1.90 4.55
CA ALA A 37 -5.86 -2.53 5.47
C ALA A 37 -5.57 -4.03 5.68
N LEU A 38 -5.20 -4.77 4.63
CA LEU A 38 -4.79 -6.18 4.74
C LEU A 38 -3.48 -6.35 5.53
N LEU A 39 -2.51 -5.45 5.36
CA LEU A 39 -1.30 -5.42 6.19
C LEU A 39 -1.64 -5.15 7.66
N GLY A 40 -2.49 -4.17 7.92
CA GLY A 40 -2.99 -3.85 9.27
C GLY A 40 -3.76 -4.99 9.91
N TYR A 41 -4.56 -5.71 9.12
CA TYR A 41 -5.25 -6.92 9.57
C TYR A 41 -4.25 -8.04 9.94
N GLY A 42 -3.16 -8.19 9.19
CA GLY A 42 -2.06 -9.07 9.60
C GLY A 42 -1.49 -8.72 10.97
N VAL A 43 -1.27 -7.43 11.25
CA VAL A 43 -0.81 -6.95 12.58
C VAL A 43 -1.85 -7.24 13.66
N ALA A 44 -3.13 -7.06 13.37
CA ALA A 44 -4.22 -7.43 14.28
C ALA A 44 -4.19 -8.92 14.65
N LEU A 45 -4.00 -9.80 13.66
CA LEU A 45 -3.83 -11.23 13.90
C LEU A 45 -2.58 -11.54 14.74
N ALA A 46 -1.49 -10.78 14.57
CA ALA A 46 -0.33 -10.92 15.43
C ALA A 46 -0.66 -10.59 16.89
N ALA A 47 -1.39 -9.50 17.13
CA ALA A 47 -1.85 -9.13 18.47
C ALA A 47 -2.75 -10.21 19.08
N GLU A 48 -3.66 -10.78 18.29
CA GLU A 48 -4.50 -11.90 18.72
C GLU A 48 -3.66 -13.11 19.14
N THR A 49 -2.70 -13.54 18.32
CA THR A 49 -1.88 -14.71 18.65
C THR A 49 -0.92 -14.48 19.83
N MET A 50 -0.49 -13.25 20.09
CA MET A 50 0.46 -12.97 21.18
C MET A 50 -0.22 -12.63 22.50
N PHE A 51 -1.39 -12.00 22.44
CA PHE A 51 -2.05 -11.42 23.61
C PHE A 51 -3.45 -12.00 23.86
N SER A 52 -3.89 -12.96 23.03
CA SER A 52 -5.23 -13.56 23.10
C SER A 52 -6.38 -12.54 23.03
N LEU A 53 -6.15 -11.42 22.33
CA LEU A 53 -7.15 -10.38 22.10
C LEU A 53 -7.87 -10.65 20.76
N PRO A 54 -9.19 -10.93 20.75
CA PRO A 54 -9.88 -11.28 19.50
C PRO A 54 -9.86 -10.10 18.52
N ALA A 55 -9.24 -10.27 17.34
CA ALA A 55 -9.06 -9.19 16.37
C ALA A 55 -10.40 -8.57 15.93
N GLY A 56 -11.46 -9.39 15.81
CA GLY A 56 -12.80 -8.92 15.45
C GLY A 56 -13.49 -8.04 16.49
N SER A 57 -13.06 -8.08 17.75
CA SER A 57 -13.57 -7.22 18.84
C SER A 57 -12.67 -6.03 19.13
N ALA A 58 -11.47 -6.04 18.56
CA ALA A 58 -10.40 -5.11 18.85
C ALA A 58 -10.42 -3.89 17.92
N PHE A 59 -10.94 -4.05 16.68
CA PHE A 59 -10.93 -3.02 15.65
C PHE A 59 -12.31 -2.90 15.00
N ASP A 60 -12.96 -1.75 15.20
CA ASP A 60 -14.32 -1.49 14.72
C ASP A 60 -14.33 -0.76 13.36
N SER A 61 -13.18 -0.26 12.90
CA SER A 61 -13.07 0.54 11.66
C SER A 61 -11.89 0.16 10.78
N ALA A 62 -12.07 0.30 9.46
CA ALA A 62 -10.97 0.22 8.49
C ALA A 62 -9.87 1.26 8.77
N PHE A 63 -10.22 2.39 9.40
CA PHE A 63 -9.25 3.41 9.82
C PHE A 63 -8.32 2.89 10.93
N ASP A 64 -8.82 2.06 11.84
CA ASP A 64 -7.98 1.43 12.86
C ASP A 64 -6.98 0.47 12.20
N LEU A 65 -7.42 -0.32 11.20
CA LEU A 65 -6.53 -1.19 10.42
C LEU A 65 -5.47 -0.41 9.66
N LEU A 66 -5.80 0.73 9.04
CA LEU A 66 -4.82 1.61 8.40
C LEU A 66 -3.79 2.15 9.41
N THR A 67 -4.23 2.45 10.63
CA THR A 67 -3.34 2.87 11.71
C THR A 67 -2.39 1.73 12.11
N LEU A 68 -2.87 0.50 12.21
CA LEU A 68 -2.03 -0.69 12.45
C LEU A 68 -1.05 -0.96 11.31
N ALA A 69 -1.45 -0.68 10.07
CA ALA A 69 -0.57 -0.86 8.91
C ALA A 69 0.72 -0.06 9.04
N THR A 70 0.70 1.08 9.74
CA THR A 70 1.91 1.88 10.00
C THR A 70 2.96 1.11 10.80
N ILE A 71 2.56 0.21 11.69
CA ILE A 71 3.47 -0.66 12.44
C ILE A 71 4.17 -1.64 11.49
N ALA A 72 3.41 -2.29 10.60
CA ALA A 72 3.97 -3.20 9.61
C ALA A 72 4.92 -2.45 8.66
N VAL A 73 4.51 -1.29 8.17
CA VAL A 73 5.32 -0.45 7.29
C VAL A 73 6.62 -0.04 7.98
N HIS A 74 6.57 0.41 9.24
CA HIS A 74 7.75 0.79 10.01
C HIS A 74 8.75 -0.37 10.14
N GLN A 75 8.28 -1.56 10.53
CA GLN A 75 9.12 -2.76 10.64
C GLN A 75 9.69 -3.23 9.30
N ILE A 76 8.90 -3.14 8.23
CA ILE A 76 9.38 -3.40 6.87
C ILE A 76 10.50 -2.44 6.50
N PHE A 77 10.36 -1.14 6.79
CA PHE A 77 11.40 -0.15 6.52
C PHE A 77 12.66 -0.37 7.36
N GLU A 78 12.55 -0.72 8.64
CA GLU A 78 13.73 -0.98 9.47
C GLU A 78 14.49 -2.22 9.02
N ARG A 79 13.79 -3.29 8.63
CA ARG A 79 14.39 -4.56 8.22
C ARG A 79 14.85 -4.57 6.77
N MET A 80 14.08 -3.99 5.85
CA MET A 80 14.41 -3.97 4.42
C MET A 80 15.14 -2.70 4.00
N GLY A 81 15.03 -1.60 4.72
CA GLY A 81 15.70 -0.33 4.38
C GLY A 81 17.20 -0.48 4.16
N PRO A 82 17.95 -1.20 5.02
CA PRO A 82 19.37 -1.45 4.80
C PRO A 82 19.65 -2.27 3.53
N SER A 83 18.80 -3.26 3.22
CA SER A 83 18.98 -4.16 2.08
C SER A 83 18.52 -3.58 0.74
N LEU A 84 17.46 -2.76 0.73
CA LEU A 84 16.90 -2.15 -0.48
C LEU A 84 17.83 -1.09 -1.08
N VAL A 85 18.64 -0.45 -0.26
CA VAL A 85 19.62 0.56 -0.67
C VAL A 85 21.00 -0.07 -0.91
N GLU A 86 21.15 -1.39 -0.65
CA GLU A 86 22.41 -2.07 -0.87
C GLU A 86 22.63 -2.27 -2.38
N PRO A 87 23.68 -1.66 -2.97
CA PRO A 87 23.90 -1.69 -4.41
C PRO A 87 24.08 -3.12 -4.94
N ARG A 88 24.51 -4.04 -4.07
CA ARG A 88 24.63 -5.48 -4.38
C ARG A 88 23.29 -6.15 -4.60
N LEU A 89 22.25 -5.77 -3.84
CA LEU A 89 20.91 -6.30 -4.04
C LEU A 89 20.35 -5.79 -5.37
N LEU A 90 20.52 -4.50 -5.65
CA LEU A 90 20.08 -3.89 -6.92
C LEU A 90 20.79 -4.52 -8.13
N LEU A 91 22.10 -4.73 -8.04
CA LEU A 91 22.86 -5.44 -9.08
C LEU A 91 22.44 -6.90 -9.21
N ARG A 92 22.11 -7.61 -8.13
CA ARG A 92 21.62 -8.99 -8.19
C ARG A 92 20.23 -9.08 -8.82
N LEU A 93 19.32 -8.19 -8.44
CA LEU A 93 17.99 -8.08 -9.06
C LEU A 93 18.11 -7.77 -10.56
N TYR A 94 19.00 -6.84 -10.92
CA TYR A 94 19.30 -6.53 -12.32
C TYR A 94 19.92 -7.72 -13.06
N ALA A 95 20.87 -8.42 -12.44
CA ALA A 95 21.54 -9.58 -13.03
C ALA A 95 20.65 -10.82 -13.14
N GLU A 96 19.60 -10.95 -12.33
CA GLU A 96 18.59 -12.01 -12.48
C GLU A 96 17.52 -11.63 -13.51
N GLN A 97 17.09 -10.36 -13.55
CA GLN A 97 15.99 -9.91 -14.41
C GLN A 97 16.42 -9.38 -15.77
N TRP A 98 17.72 -9.36 -16.09
CA TRP A 98 18.22 -8.78 -17.34
C TRP A 98 17.60 -9.43 -18.58
N HIS A 99 17.29 -10.73 -18.52
CA HIS A 99 16.66 -11.46 -19.61
C HIS A 99 15.27 -10.90 -19.94
N LEU A 100 14.44 -10.61 -18.94
CA LEU A 100 13.10 -10.06 -19.13
C LEU A 100 13.16 -8.62 -19.66
N MET A 101 14.09 -7.82 -19.14
CA MET A 101 14.34 -6.46 -19.62
C MET A 101 14.83 -6.45 -21.08
N ALA A 102 15.70 -7.40 -21.45
CA ALA A 102 16.17 -7.56 -22.82
C ALA A 102 15.02 -7.96 -23.76
N ILE A 103 14.16 -8.90 -23.36
CA ILE A 103 12.98 -9.31 -24.15
C ILE A 103 12.03 -8.11 -24.34
N MET A 104 11.73 -7.37 -23.29
CA MET A 104 10.88 -6.17 -23.36
C MET A 104 11.49 -5.09 -24.24
N ALA A 105 12.80 -4.85 -24.15
CA ALA A 105 13.51 -3.89 -24.99
C ALA A 105 13.50 -4.31 -26.47
N VAL A 106 13.75 -5.59 -26.75
CA VAL A 106 13.69 -6.14 -28.13
C VAL A 106 12.26 -6.06 -28.67
N ALA A 107 11.25 -6.40 -27.89
CA ALA A 107 9.85 -6.27 -28.27
C ALA A 107 9.47 -4.81 -28.56
N TRP A 108 9.96 -3.87 -27.75
CA TRP A 108 9.75 -2.43 -27.96
C TRP A 108 10.44 -1.94 -29.24
N ILE A 109 11.70 -2.34 -29.47
CA ILE A 109 12.46 -1.99 -30.68
C ILE A 109 11.79 -2.60 -31.92
N ALA A 110 11.40 -3.87 -31.86
CA ALA A 110 10.70 -4.55 -32.96
C ALA A 110 9.34 -3.90 -33.25
N GLY A 111 8.58 -3.55 -32.21
CA GLY A 111 7.30 -2.84 -32.35
C GLY A 111 7.48 -1.47 -32.99
N THR A 112 8.41 -0.65 -32.49
CA THR A 112 8.68 0.69 -33.04
C THR A 112 9.18 0.65 -34.48
N LEU A 113 10.02 -0.33 -34.84
CA LEU A 113 10.47 -0.54 -36.22
C LEU A 113 9.35 -1.04 -37.13
N PHE A 114 8.48 -1.93 -36.64
CA PHE A 114 7.30 -2.39 -37.36
C PHE A 114 6.33 -1.23 -37.65
N PHE A 115 6.04 -0.37 -36.66
CA PHE A 115 5.20 0.81 -36.84
C PHE A 115 5.83 1.86 -37.76
N ARG A 116 7.16 2.07 -37.71
CA ARG A 116 7.85 2.95 -38.68
C ARG A 116 7.76 2.42 -40.10
N LYS A 117 7.93 1.10 -40.31
CA LYS A 117 7.85 0.47 -41.64
C LYS A 117 6.42 0.41 -42.19
N ALA A 118 5.42 0.24 -41.32
CA ALA A 118 4.02 0.29 -41.68
C ALA A 118 3.55 1.72 -42.04
N SER A 119 4.09 2.73 -41.36
CA SER A 119 3.86 4.15 -41.63
C SER A 119 4.60 4.65 -42.87
N SER A 120 5.78 4.10 -43.18
CA SER A 120 6.61 4.51 -44.32
C SER A 120 6.17 3.94 -45.66
N LYS A 121 4.93 3.46 -45.83
CA LYS A 121 4.44 3.14 -47.18
C LYS A 121 4.43 4.45 -47.97
N PRO A 122 5.26 4.58 -49.02
CA PRO A 122 5.21 5.77 -49.84
C PRO A 122 3.79 5.84 -50.41
N SER A 123 3.10 6.94 -50.13
CA SER A 123 1.94 7.35 -50.92
C SER A 123 2.44 7.50 -52.36
N THR A 124 2.34 6.43 -53.13
CA THR A 124 2.56 6.43 -54.58
C THR A 124 1.47 7.31 -55.17
N LYS A 125 1.74 8.61 -55.23
CA LYS A 125 1.05 9.56 -56.11
C LYS A 125 1.35 9.11 -57.54
N SER A 126 0.54 8.18 -58.04
CA SER A 126 0.46 7.87 -59.46
C SER A 126 -0.18 9.07 -60.15
N ARG A 127 0.69 9.96 -60.66
CA ARG A 127 0.30 11.01 -61.61
C ARG A 127 0.44 10.42 -63.01
N ARG A 128 -0.64 9.83 -63.53
CA ARG A 128 -0.95 9.85 -64.97
C ARG A 128 -2.42 9.51 -65.24
N VAL A 129 -3.10 10.57 -65.67
CA VAL A 129 -4.29 10.73 -66.53
C VAL A 129 -4.82 9.46 -67.22
N GLY A 130 -6.15 9.30 -67.16
CA GLY A 130 -6.92 8.79 -68.29
C GLY A 130 -7.64 7.45 -68.10
N TRP A 131 -8.97 7.53 -68.22
CA TRP A 131 -9.95 6.48 -68.55
C TRP A 131 -10.51 5.64 -67.40
N ARG A 132 -11.84 5.81 -67.28
CA ARG A 132 -12.78 5.19 -66.36
C ARG A 132 -12.56 3.68 -66.24
N LYS A 133 -12.36 3.21 -65.01
CA LYS A 133 -12.81 1.88 -64.58
C LYS A 133 -13.77 2.07 -63.41
N PRO A 134 -14.91 1.38 -63.37
CA PRO A 134 -15.85 1.51 -62.26
C PRO A 134 -15.18 1.07 -60.96
N PRO A 135 -15.60 1.62 -59.80
CA PRO A 135 -15.14 1.12 -58.51
C PRO A 135 -15.74 -0.28 -58.34
N SER A 136 -15.02 -1.32 -58.76
CA SER A 136 -15.20 -2.60 -58.12
C SER A 136 -14.78 -2.36 -56.68
N GLU A 137 -15.74 -2.41 -55.76
CA GLU A 137 -15.50 -2.58 -54.34
C GLU A 137 -14.76 -3.91 -54.14
N ALA A 138 -13.47 -3.90 -54.45
CA ALA A 138 -12.54 -4.87 -53.95
C ALA A 138 -12.34 -4.46 -52.49
N THR A 139 -13.26 -4.94 -51.64
CA THR A 139 -12.98 -5.34 -50.26
C THR A 139 -11.94 -6.46 -50.26
N GLY A 140 -10.83 -6.22 -50.94
CA GLY A 140 -9.61 -7.00 -50.85
C GLY A 140 -8.96 -6.59 -49.55
N LEU A 141 -9.48 -7.14 -48.45
CA LEU A 141 -8.69 -7.34 -47.26
C LEU A 141 -7.54 -8.24 -47.73
N GLY A 142 -6.46 -7.63 -48.22
CA GLY A 142 -5.37 -8.35 -48.87
C GLY A 142 -4.86 -9.44 -47.94
N TRP A 143 -4.14 -10.45 -48.47
CA TRP A 143 -3.58 -11.58 -47.72
C TRP A 143 -3.06 -11.25 -46.30
N HIS A 144 -2.52 -10.04 -46.12
CA HIS A 144 -2.07 -9.49 -44.84
C HIS A 144 -3.19 -9.32 -43.79
N GLY A 145 -4.39 -8.87 -44.16
CA GLY A 145 -5.51 -8.73 -43.24
C GLY A 145 -6.14 -10.06 -42.83
N HIS A 146 -6.16 -11.07 -43.72
CA HIS A 146 -6.51 -12.44 -43.33
C HIS A 146 -5.46 -13.06 -42.41
N ALA A 147 -4.16 -12.83 -42.67
CA ALA A 147 -3.08 -13.26 -41.80
C ALA A 147 -3.13 -12.59 -40.41
N VAL A 148 -3.47 -11.30 -40.34
CA VAL A 148 -3.66 -10.59 -39.06
C VAL A 148 -4.89 -11.07 -38.32
N MET A 149 -6.02 -11.35 -39.01
CA MET A 149 -7.19 -11.95 -38.37
C MET A 149 -6.89 -13.35 -37.82
N LEU A 150 -6.23 -14.21 -38.60
CA LEU A 150 -5.82 -15.53 -38.12
C LEU A 150 -4.85 -15.43 -36.94
N LEU A 151 -3.87 -14.53 -36.99
CA LEU A 151 -2.96 -14.28 -35.88
C LEU A 151 -3.69 -13.74 -34.65
N ALA A 152 -4.68 -12.86 -34.80
CA ALA A 152 -5.51 -12.36 -33.72
C ALA A 152 -6.37 -13.47 -33.10
N THR A 153 -6.90 -14.36 -33.93
CA THR A 153 -7.73 -15.49 -33.47
C THR A 153 -6.90 -16.52 -32.72
N VAL A 154 -5.65 -16.76 -33.15
CA VAL A 154 -4.71 -17.69 -32.51
C VAL A 154 -4.05 -17.07 -31.26
N SER A 155 -3.81 -15.76 -31.25
CA SER A 155 -3.23 -15.07 -30.09
C SER A 155 -4.25 -14.71 -29.01
N ALA A 156 -5.54 -14.59 -29.33
CA ALA A 156 -6.60 -14.34 -28.37
C ALA A 156 -6.62 -15.33 -27.18
N PRO A 157 -6.60 -16.67 -27.36
CA PRO A 157 -6.57 -17.59 -26.23
C PRO A 157 -5.28 -17.46 -25.40
N LEU A 158 -4.14 -17.16 -26.04
CA LEU A 158 -2.87 -16.95 -25.35
C LEU A 158 -2.93 -15.69 -24.47
N VAL A 159 -3.53 -14.61 -24.96
CA VAL A 159 -3.72 -13.37 -24.18
C VAL A 159 -4.66 -13.60 -23.00
N VAL A 160 -5.73 -14.38 -23.18
CA VAL A 160 -6.65 -14.72 -22.08
C VAL A 160 -5.95 -15.56 -21.00
N ILE A 161 -5.15 -16.56 -21.40
CA ILE A 161 -4.36 -17.38 -20.46
C ILE A 161 -3.34 -16.51 -19.72
N LEU A 162 -2.61 -15.64 -20.43
CA LEU A 162 -1.65 -14.73 -19.82
C LEU A 162 -2.34 -13.77 -18.83
N ALA A 163 -3.49 -13.21 -19.20
CA ALA A 163 -4.28 -12.35 -18.31
C ALA A 163 -4.74 -13.11 -17.06
N ALA A 164 -5.19 -14.36 -17.21
CA ALA A 164 -5.57 -15.20 -16.08
C ALA A 164 -4.38 -15.47 -15.14
N ILE A 165 -3.19 -15.78 -15.68
CA ILE A 165 -1.96 -15.96 -14.90
C ILE A 165 -1.63 -14.68 -14.12
N VAL A 166 -1.70 -13.52 -14.77
CA VAL A 166 -1.44 -12.22 -14.11
C VAL A 166 -2.43 -11.97 -12.98
N VAL A 167 -3.72 -12.25 -13.20
CA VAL A 167 -4.76 -12.11 -12.15
C VAL A 167 -4.49 -13.05 -10.99
N VAL A 168 -4.19 -14.33 -11.25
CA VAL A 168 -3.87 -15.30 -10.19
C VAL A 168 -2.64 -14.88 -9.41
N LEU A 169 -1.57 -14.45 -10.08
CA LEU A 169 -0.37 -13.93 -9.42
C LEU A 169 -0.69 -12.69 -8.58
N GLY A 170 -1.54 -11.78 -9.07
CA GLY A 170 -2.03 -10.63 -8.32
C GLY A 170 -2.83 -11.02 -7.07
N LEU A 171 -3.67 -12.04 -7.16
CA LEU A 171 -4.42 -12.55 -6.01
C LEU A 171 -3.49 -13.19 -4.98
N VAL A 172 -2.49 -13.95 -5.42
CA VAL A 172 -1.48 -14.55 -4.54
C VAL A 172 -0.69 -13.46 -3.81
N THR A 173 -0.25 -12.40 -4.49
CA THR A 173 0.48 -11.31 -3.83
C THR A 173 -0.38 -10.57 -2.82
N VAL A 174 -1.65 -10.31 -3.13
CA VAL A 174 -2.61 -9.72 -2.17
C VAL A 174 -2.84 -10.63 -0.97
N ALA A 175 -2.95 -11.95 -1.18
CA ALA A 175 -3.11 -12.93 -0.10
C ALA A 175 -1.89 -13.06 0.82
N MET A 176 -0.70 -12.67 0.35
CA MET A 176 0.52 -12.64 1.17
C MET A 176 0.59 -11.42 2.11
N LEU A 177 -0.18 -10.35 1.85
CA LEU A 177 -0.11 -9.13 2.65
C LEU A 177 -0.44 -9.36 4.15
N PRO A 178 -1.49 -10.11 4.52
CA PRO A 178 -1.75 -10.41 5.93
C PRO A 178 -0.62 -11.22 6.58
N MET A 179 0.04 -12.12 5.85
CA MET A 179 1.18 -12.90 6.38
C MET A 179 2.39 -12.00 6.67
N ILE A 180 2.67 -11.05 5.77
CA ILE A 180 3.72 -10.04 5.98
C ILE A 180 3.37 -9.17 7.19
N GLY A 181 2.13 -8.68 7.27
CA GLY A 181 1.64 -7.90 8.40
C GLY A 181 1.73 -8.65 9.73
N HIS A 182 1.41 -9.94 9.74
CA HIS A 182 1.50 -10.81 10.91
C HIS A 182 2.94 -10.99 11.40
N ALA A 183 3.87 -11.28 10.49
CA ALA A 183 5.28 -11.42 10.83
C ALA A 183 5.87 -10.10 11.36
N ALA A 184 5.53 -8.98 10.71
CA ALA A 184 5.97 -7.65 11.13
C ALA A 184 5.38 -7.25 12.49
N GLY A 185 4.09 -7.52 12.71
CA GLY A 185 3.41 -7.29 13.99
C GLY A 185 4.03 -8.09 15.13
N LYS A 186 4.29 -9.38 14.94
CA LYS A 186 4.96 -10.23 15.95
C LYS A 186 6.34 -9.70 16.32
N SER A 187 7.14 -9.30 15.34
CA SER A 187 8.43 -8.67 15.58
C SER A 187 8.27 -7.41 16.43
N PHE A 188 7.36 -6.52 16.01
CA PHE A 188 7.13 -5.27 16.70
C PHE A 188 6.71 -5.48 18.15
N PHE A 189 5.71 -6.33 18.40
CA PHE A 189 5.21 -6.58 19.76
C PHE A 189 6.27 -7.23 20.63
N HIS A 190 7.05 -8.16 20.10
CA HIS A 190 8.15 -8.76 20.84
C HIS A 190 9.18 -7.71 21.26
N GLU A 191 9.66 -6.89 20.32
CA GLU A 191 10.75 -5.93 20.56
C GLU A 191 10.32 -4.69 21.34
N TRP A 192 9.11 -4.17 21.09
CA TRP A 192 8.67 -2.86 21.58
C TRP A 192 7.60 -2.91 22.68
N VAL A 193 7.01 -4.08 22.96
CA VAL A 193 5.97 -4.22 23.98
C VAL A 193 6.38 -5.23 25.05
N VAL A 194 6.84 -6.42 24.65
CA VAL A 194 7.16 -7.51 25.58
C VAL A 194 8.58 -7.39 26.13
N ALA A 195 9.59 -7.27 25.26
CA ALA A 195 11.00 -7.20 25.66
C ALA A 195 11.41 -5.99 26.51
N PRO A 196 10.88 -4.76 26.30
CA PRO A 196 11.30 -3.60 27.08
C PRO A 196 10.94 -3.74 28.56
N GLU A 197 11.91 -3.73 29.45
CA GLU A 197 11.65 -3.82 30.90
C GLU A 197 11.15 -2.49 31.48
N LYS A 198 11.58 -1.37 30.89
CA LYS A 198 11.39 -0.03 31.45
C LYS A 198 10.40 0.80 30.63
N CYS A 199 9.61 1.60 31.35
CA CYS A 199 8.74 2.59 30.76
C CYS A 199 9.54 3.75 30.15
N GLN A 200 8.98 4.37 29.12
CA GLN A 200 9.56 5.53 28.47
C GLN A 200 9.60 6.71 29.45
N PRO A 201 10.77 7.33 29.70
CA PRO A 201 10.88 8.40 30.67
C PRO A 201 10.08 9.63 30.24
N LEU A 202 9.29 10.18 31.17
CA LEU A 202 8.54 11.39 30.95
C LEU A 202 9.50 12.58 30.81
N ARG A 203 9.55 13.16 29.62
CA ARG A 203 10.35 14.36 29.38
C ARG A 203 9.64 15.59 29.88
N THR A 204 10.32 16.41 30.68
CA THR A 204 9.81 17.70 31.10
C THR A 204 9.70 18.66 29.91
N ARG A 205 8.93 19.74 30.05
CA ARG A 205 8.83 20.78 29.02
C ARG A 205 10.20 21.32 28.62
N GLN A 206 11.06 21.59 29.60
CA GLN A 206 12.42 22.10 29.36
C GLN A 206 13.28 21.09 28.58
N GLN A 207 13.20 19.80 28.90
CA GLN A 207 13.91 18.75 28.15
C GLN A 207 13.40 18.57 26.71
N ARG A 208 12.12 18.85 26.44
CA ARG A 208 11.56 18.86 25.08
C ARG A 208 12.01 20.05 24.25
N LEU A 209 12.26 21.19 24.91
CA LEU A 209 12.73 22.42 24.28
C LEU A 209 14.26 22.46 24.14
N ALA A 210 14.99 21.64 24.90
CA ALA A 210 16.43 21.55 24.79
C ALA A 210 16.84 20.99 23.41
N PRO A 211 17.83 21.59 22.73
CA PRO A 211 18.34 21.06 21.48
C PRO A 211 18.82 19.63 21.70
N ARG A 212 18.29 18.70 20.89
CA ARG A 212 18.56 17.26 20.99
C ARG A 212 20.05 17.03 20.77
N ARG A 213 20.84 16.95 21.85
CA ARG A 213 22.21 16.47 21.79
C ARG A 213 22.13 15.03 21.27
N GLN A 214 22.70 14.80 20.08
CA GLN A 214 22.79 13.46 19.54
C GLN A 214 23.53 12.61 20.59
N PRO A 215 22.95 11.48 21.03
CA PRO A 215 23.66 10.59 21.92
C PRO A 215 24.95 10.17 21.23
N ALA A 216 26.06 10.15 21.98
CA ALA A 216 27.31 9.58 21.49
C ALA A 216 27.03 8.15 20.98
N ALA A 217 27.57 7.81 19.80
CA ALA A 217 27.24 6.63 19.01
C ALA A 217 27.44 5.26 19.72
N THR A 218 27.87 5.25 20.97
CA THR A 218 28.30 4.07 21.73
C THR A 218 27.30 3.60 22.79
N ALA A 219 26.22 4.33 23.08
CA ALA A 219 25.19 3.85 24.00
C ALA A 219 23.94 3.42 23.23
N MET A 220 23.82 2.12 22.90
CA MET A 220 22.53 1.55 22.54
C MET A 220 21.60 1.73 23.74
N ALA A 221 20.75 2.75 23.68
CA ALA A 221 19.74 2.96 24.71
C ALA A 221 18.85 1.73 24.76
N ALA A 222 18.69 1.14 25.95
CA ALA A 222 17.78 0.01 26.14
C ALA A 222 16.39 0.36 25.59
N PRO A 223 15.71 -0.59 24.92
CA PRO A 223 14.39 -0.33 24.39
C PRO A 223 13.44 0.04 25.53
N THR A 224 12.62 1.07 25.32
CA THR A 224 11.66 1.58 26.31
C THR A 224 10.26 1.54 25.71
N VAL A 225 9.26 1.27 26.54
CA VAL A 225 7.86 1.13 26.13
C VAL A 225 7.00 2.22 26.73
N ARG A 226 5.96 2.65 26.01
CA ARG A 226 4.97 3.58 26.58
C ARG A 226 4.10 2.86 27.61
N CYS A 227 4.14 3.35 28.84
CA CYS A 227 3.30 2.88 29.92
C CYS A 227 2.25 3.93 30.23
N VAL A 228 1.03 3.49 30.49
CA VAL A 228 -0.07 4.40 30.84
C VAL A 228 -0.96 3.79 31.92
N ARG A 229 -1.65 4.68 32.63
CA ARG A 229 -2.85 4.35 33.41
C ARG A 229 -4.07 5.05 32.80
N VAL A 230 -5.21 4.38 32.93
CA VAL A 230 -6.51 4.85 32.48
C VAL A 230 -7.38 5.07 33.71
N VAL A 231 -7.79 6.33 33.92
CA VAL A 231 -8.55 6.77 35.08
C VAL A 231 -9.93 7.22 34.61
N LYS A 232 -10.99 6.76 35.26
CA LYS A 232 -12.37 7.22 35.02
C LYS A 232 -13.02 7.55 36.34
N GLU A 233 -13.70 8.69 36.42
CA GLU A 233 -14.37 9.13 37.65
C GLU A 233 -13.43 9.08 38.87
N GLN A 234 -12.18 9.52 38.67
CA GLN A 234 -11.10 9.53 39.67
C GLN A 234 -10.62 8.14 40.16
N HIS A 235 -11.12 7.04 39.59
CA HIS A 235 -10.69 5.69 39.89
C HIS A 235 -9.85 5.10 38.76
N GLU A 236 -8.75 4.42 39.11
CA GLU A 236 -7.93 3.72 38.14
C GLU A 236 -8.62 2.45 37.67
N ILE A 237 -8.98 2.38 36.38
CA ILE A 237 -9.57 1.18 35.78
C ILE A 237 -8.47 0.20 35.40
N ALA A 238 -7.40 0.72 34.80
CA ALA A 238 -6.37 -0.11 34.21
C ALA A 238 -5.03 0.61 34.11
N ARG A 239 -3.98 -0.19 34.15
CA ARG A 239 -2.59 0.20 33.89
C ARG A 239 -1.89 -0.88 33.09
N GLY A 240 -0.90 -0.48 32.30
CA GLY A 240 -0.10 -1.42 31.52
C GLY A 240 0.76 -0.73 30.47
N ARG A 241 1.47 -1.56 29.70
CA ARG A 241 2.18 -1.19 28.49
C ARG A 241 1.18 -1.06 27.35
N VAL A 242 1.29 -0.02 26.54
CA VAL A 242 0.41 0.17 25.39
C VAL A 242 0.81 -0.80 24.28
N ILE A 243 -0.08 -1.74 23.94
CA ILE A 243 0.09 -2.62 22.79
C ILE A 243 -0.34 -1.85 21.54
N LEU A 244 -1.59 -1.38 21.54
CA LEU A 244 -2.25 -0.70 20.42
C LEU A 244 -3.23 0.34 20.96
N SER A 245 -3.48 1.38 20.17
CA SER A 245 -4.50 2.39 20.45
C SER A 245 -5.42 2.48 19.24
N THR A 246 -6.72 2.43 19.51
CA THR A 246 -7.78 2.74 18.56
C THR A 246 -8.43 4.05 18.96
N THR A 247 -9.37 4.54 18.15
CA THR A 247 -10.14 5.74 18.49
C THR A 247 -11.03 5.58 19.73
N GLN A 248 -11.49 4.35 20.01
CA GLN A 248 -12.46 4.08 21.08
C GLN A 248 -11.91 3.26 22.24
N ALA A 249 -10.76 2.61 22.06
CA ALA A 249 -10.20 1.71 23.06
C ALA A 249 -8.68 1.68 23.03
N LEU A 250 -8.10 1.39 24.18
CA LEU A 250 -6.68 1.17 24.39
C LEU A 250 -6.46 -0.30 24.75
N MET A 251 -5.47 -0.94 24.12
CA MET A 251 -5.06 -2.30 24.46
C MET A 251 -3.81 -2.24 25.33
N LEU A 252 -3.95 -2.77 26.54
CA LEU A 252 -2.91 -2.73 27.56
C LEU A 252 -2.40 -4.14 27.84
N PHE A 253 -1.09 -4.29 27.90
CA PHE A 253 -0.40 -5.48 28.38
C PHE A 253 0.13 -5.23 29.79
N ASP A 254 -0.24 -6.08 30.73
CA ASP A 254 0.34 -6.08 32.08
C ASP A 254 1.50 -7.08 32.14
N PRO A 255 2.76 -6.61 32.25
CA PRO A 255 3.92 -7.50 32.29
C PRO A 255 3.99 -8.36 33.56
N ALA A 256 3.31 -7.96 34.65
CA ALA A 256 3.34 -8.72 35.90
C ALA A 256 2.45 -9.96 35.84
N THR A 257 1.28 -9.83 35.23
CA THR A 257 0.31 -10.93 35.10
C THR A 257 0.41 -11.66 33.75
N GLY A 258 1.05 -11.04 32.75
CA GLY A 258 1.06 -11.53 31.37
C GLY A 258 -0.28 -11.31 30.65
N ASN A 259 -1.25 -10.66 31.29
CA ASN A 259 -2.59 -10.48 30.74
C ASN A 259 -2.65 -9.24 29.84
N ALA A 260 -3.39 -9.36 28.75
CA ALA A 260 -3.75 -8.23 27.91
C ALA A 260 -5.24 -7.93 28.04
N ARG A 261 -5.59 -6.64 28.04
CA ARG A 261 -6.97 -6.18 28.16
C ARG A 261 -7.26 -5.01 27.24
N ARG A 262 -8.47 -5.00 26.66
CA ARG A 262 -9.05 -3.86 25.95
C ARG A 262 -9.77 -2.98 26.96
N VAL A 263 -9.45 -1.69 26.99
CA VAL A 263 -10.06 -0.70 27.85
C VAL A 263 -10.70 0.36 26.98
N THR A 264 -12.02 0.50 27.05
CA THR A 264 -12.77 1.51 26.29
C THR A 264 -12.49 2.90 26.86
N LEU A 265 -12.24 3.87 25.98
CA LEU A 265 -11.75 5.20 26.36
C LEU A 265 -12.87 6.12 26.86
N GLY A 266 -14.07 6.13 26.28
CA GLY A 266 -15.21 6.92 26.78
C GLY A 266 -14.82 8.28 27.38
N ASP A 267 -15.18 8.51 28.65
CA ASP A 267 -14.80 9.68 29.45
C ASP A 267 -13.54 9.48 30.31
N ALA A 268 -12.74 8.46 30.02
CA ALA A 268 -11.53 8.14 30.78
C ALA A 268 -10.35 9.01 30.35
N THR A 269 -9.53 9.42 31.32
CA THR A 269 -8.28 10.12 31.09
C THR A 269 -7.13 9.12 31.00
N ILE A 270 -6.26 9.29 30.00
CA ILE A 270 -5.03 8.51 29.85
C ILE A 270 -3.87 9.34 30.41
N GLU A 271 -3.15 8.76 31.36
CA GLU A 271 -1.97 9.38 31.94
C GLU A 271 -0.73 8.53 31.65
N ALA A 272 0.31 9.15 31.11
CA ALA A 272 1.58 8.48 30.83
C ALA A 272 2.37 8.28 32.13
N LEU A 273 2.95 7.10 32.28
CA LEU A 273 3.71 6.69 33.45
C LEU A 273 5.20 6.58 33.13
N SER A 274 6.05 7.04 34.04
CA SER A 274 7.50 6.83 33.97
C SER A 274 7.93 5.45 34.49
N ASP A 275 7.06 4.75 35.22
CA ASP A 275 7.28 3.39 35.72
C ASP A 275 5.92 2.69 35.92
N LEU A 276 5.87 1.37 35.70
CA LEU A 276 4.71 0.51 35.93
C LEU A 276 4.63 -0.02 37.37
N GLY A 277 5.64 0.27 38.20
CA GLY A 277 5.70 0.13 39.67
C GLY A 277 4.63 -0.77 40.31
N SER A 278 5.08 -1.86 40.94
CA SER A 278 4.26 -2.83 41.69
C SER A 278 3.10 -2.20 42.47
N THR A 279 1.85 -2.44 42.07
CA THR A 279 0.72 -2.41 43.01
C THR A 279 0.86 -3.63 43.93
N ALA A 280 0.65 -3.55 45.24
CA ALA A 280 -0.49 -2.92 45.86
C ALA A 280 -0.12 -2.21 47.18
N ALA A 281 -0.41 -0.92 47.28
CA ALA A 281 -0.83 -0.37 48.56
C ALA A 281 -2.33 -0.66 48.67
N ALA A 282 -2.67 -1.65 49.50
CA ALA A 282 -4.05 -1.83 49.95
C ALA A 282 -4.57 -0.51 50.54
N PRO A 283 -5.85 -0.16 50.36
CA PRO A 283 -6.43 0.95 51.11
C PRO A 283 -6.28 0.65 52.61
N PRO A 284 -5.99 1.66 53.46
CA PRO A 284 -6.04 1.45 54.90
C PRO A 284 -7.45 1.00 55.26
N ALA A 285 -7.54 -0.17 55.90
CA ALA A 285 -8.77 -0.62 56.51
C ALA A 285 -9.25 0.46 57.50
N GLN A 286 -10.45 0.98 57.26
CA GLN A 286 -11.20 1.76 58.24
C GLN A 286 -11.94 0.82 59.18
#